data_AF-A0AAU0P8G8-F1
#
_entry.id   AF-A0AAU0P8G8-F1
#
_cell.length_a   1.000
_cell.length_b   1.000
_cell.length_c   1.000
_cell.angle_alpha   90.00
_cell.angle_beta   90.00
_cell.angle_gamma   90.00
#
_symmetry.space_group_name_H-M   'P 1'
#
loop_
_entity.id
_entity.type
_entity.pdbx_description
1 polymer ?
#
loop_
_entity_poly.entity_id
_entity_poly.type
_entity_poly.pdbx_seq_one_letter_code
_entity_poly.pdbx_strand_id
1 'polypeptide(L)'
;MFEYEKESVRSVILWQYETATRYKGIIETIEKSYNKLQADFWEKWYKDVFNIDTANDFGLYIWSLILKTPIQFDFETSSKTAFGFGTERKNFSSPSNFGNRNGGFVNFTTEQKRLIIKCRYFQISTRPTIDNINAFLKENFWKDDNRVFVLDTFDMEWITYYFFYQPDAFMNFLLNEANILPRPAGVGVKILIFSKKAFGFGQYRNNFAPPSNFGKIE
;
A
#
# COMPACT_ATOMS: atom_id res chain seq x y z
N MET A 1 0.01 -16.37 -17.95
CA MET A 1 -1.36 -16.56 -18.49
C MET A 1 -1.94 -17.76 -17.78
N PHE A 2 -3.11 -17.67 -17.14
CA PHE A 2 -3.72 -18.86 -16.54
C PHE A 2 -4.28 -19.72 -17.67
N GLU A 3 -3.73 -20.92 -17.81
CA GLU A 3 -4.20 -21.92 -18.76
C GLU A 3 -5.38 -22.62 -18.08
N TYR A 4 -6.60 -22.40 -18.58
CA TYR A 4 -7.79 -23.09 -18.10
C TYR A 4 -8.09 -24.26 -19.03
N GLU A 5 -8.43 -25.42 -18.45
CA GLU A 5 -8.91 -26.54 -19.27
C GLU A 5 -10.23 -26.15 -19.93
N LYS A 6 -10.19 -26.12 -21.26
CA LYS A 6 -11.33 -25.76 -22.10
C LYS A 6 -12.13 -27.02 -22.40
N GLU A 7 -12.79 -27.57 -21.38
CA GLU A 7 -13.75 -28.65 -21.58
C GLU A 7 -14.85 -28.15 -22.53
N SER A 8 -14.92 -28.74 -23.73
CA SER A 8 -15.96 -28.38 -24.68
C SER A 8 -17.28 -28.99 -24.21
N VAL A 9 -18.25 -28.11 -23.90
CA VAL A 9 -19.62 -28.48 -23.50
C VAL A 9 -20.27 -29.42 -24.53
N ARG A 10 -19.81 -29.37 -25.78
CA ARG A 10 -20.22 -30.25 -26.87
C ARG A 10 -19.92 -31.74 -26.62
N SER A 11 -18.93 -32.07 -25.80
CA SER A 11 -18.60 -33.46 -25.42
C SER A 11 -19.69 -34.13 -24.57
N VAL A 12 -20.54 -33.34 -23.91
CA VAL A 12 -21.62 -33.81 -23.03
C VAL A 12 -22.93 -34.08 -23.81
N ILE A 13 -22.95 -33.82 -25.12
CA ILE A 13 -24.13 -34.04 -25.97
C ILE A 13 -24.37 -35.54 -26.17
N LEU A 14 -25.55 -36.02 -25.76
CA LEU A 14 -26.02 -37.36 -26.10
C LEU A 14 -26.19 -37.51 -27.63
N TRP A 15 -25.67 -38.62 -28.18
CA TRP A 15 -25.65 -38.93 -29.62
C TRP A 15 -27.01 -38.74 -30.32
N GLN A 16 -28.12 -39.03 -29.63
CA GLN A 16 -29.48 -38.87 -30.14
C GLN A 16 -29.85 -37.43 -30.57
N TYR A 17 -29.10 -36.42 -30.11
CA TYR A 17 -29.31 -35.01 -30.46
C TYR A 17 -28.30 -34.47 -31.50
N GLU A 18 -27.49 -35.32 -32.12
CA GLU A 18 -26.54 -34.86 -33.16
C GLU A 18 -27.21 -34.23 -34.39
N THR A 19 -28.46 -34.55 -34.70
CA THR A 19 -29.19 -33.94 -35.83
C THR A 19 -29.92 -32.65 -35.47
N ALA A 20 -29.96 -32.25 -34.18
CA ALA A 20 -30.75 -31.13 -33.70
C ALA A 20 -30.04 -29.77 -33.88
N THR A 21 -30.12 -29.18 -35.08
CA THR A 21 -29.44 -27.92 -35.44
C THR A 21 -29.71 -26.76 -34.47
N ARG A 22 -30.96 -26.59 -33.99
CA ARG A 22 -31.31 -25.55 -33.02
C ARG A 22 -30.64 -25.75 -31.67
N TYR A 23 -30.54 -27.00 -31.21
CA TYR A 23 -29.92 -27.36 -29.93
C TYR A 23 -28.41 -27.12 -29.98
N LYS A 24 -27.75 -27.51 -31.09
CA LYS A 24 -26.33 -27.18 -31.34
C LYS A 24 -26.07 -25.67 -31.30
N GLY A 25 -26.89 -24.86 -31.96
CA GLY A 25 -26.75 -23.39 -31.95
C GLY A 25 -26.88 -22.77 -30.55
N ILE A 26 -27.75 -23.31 -29.70
CA ILE A 26 -27.85 -22.91 -28.28
C ILE A 26 -26.56 -23.27 -27.53
N ILE A 27 -26.08 -24.51 -27.67
CA ILE A 27 -24.84 -24.95 -26.99
C ILE A 27 -23.63 -24.14 -27.44
N GLU A 28 -23.46 -23.88 -28.73
CA GLU A 28 -22.37 -23.02 -29.22
C GLU A 28 -22.44 -21.59 -28.65
N THR A 29 -23.65 -21.07 -28.43
CA THR A 29 -23.86 -19.74 -27.84
C THR A 29 -23.52 -19.75 -26.34
N ILE A 30 -23.92 -20.80 -25.62
CA ILE A 30 -23.56 -21.02 -24.21
C ILE A 30 -22.05 -21.19 -24.07
N GLU A 31 -21.41 -22.04 -24.88
CA GLU A 31 -19.97 -22.30 -24.87
C GLU A 31 -19.17 -21.02 -25.19
N LYS A 32 -19.57 -20.22 -26.18
CA LYS A 32 -18.95 -18.91 -26.47
C LYS A 32 -19.09 -17.95 -25.29
N SER A 33 -20.28 -17.89 -24.66
CA SER A 33 -20.54 -17.00 -23.52
C SER A 33 -19.77 -17.43 -22.27
N TYR A 34 -19.73 -18.72 -21.98
CA TYR A 34 -19.01 -19.32 -20.85
C TYR A 34 -17.50 -19.10 -20.97
N ASN A 35 -16.91 -19.43 -22.13
CA ASN A 35 -15.48 -19.20 -22.38
C ASN A 35 -15.10 -17.71 -22.22
N LYS A 36 -15.96 -16.79 -22.65
CA LYS A 36 -15.75 -15.35 -22.43
C LYS A 36 -15.82 -14.99 -20.95
N LEU A 37 -16.90 -15.38 -20.25
CA LEU A 37 -17.08 -15.06 -18.84
C LEU A 37 -15.96 -15.63 -17.96
N GLN A 38 -15.46 -16.83 -18.29
CA GLN A 38 -14.34 -17.46 -17.58
C GLN A 38 -13.01 -16.74 -17.85
N ALA A 39 -12.72 -16.36 -19.10
CA ALA A 39 -11.54 -15.55 -19.42
C ALA A 39 -11.59 -14.17 -18.74
N ASP A 40 -12.72 -13.46 -18.88
CA ASP A 40 -12.97 -12.15 -18.23
C ASP A 40 -12.86 -12.27 -16.69
N PHE A 41 -13.30 -13.38 -16.10
CA PHE A 41 -13.18 -13.65 -14.67
C PHE A 41 -11.72 -13.82 -14.24
N TRP A 42 -10.95 -14.70 -14.90
CA TRP A 42 -9.57 -14.97 -14.50
C TRP A 42 -8.65 -13.76 -14.72
N GLU A 43 -8.87 -12.96 -15.76
CA GLU A 43 -8.12 -11.73 -15.99
C GLU A 43 -8.40 -10.69 -14.89
N LYS A 44 -9.68 -10.44 -14.59
CA LYS A 44 -10.08 -9.52 -13.51
C LYS A 44 -9.64 -10.04 -12.14
N TRP A 45 -9.76 -11.34 -11.87
CA TRP A 45 -9.31 -11.94 -10.62
C TRP A 45 -7.80 -11.77 -10.43
N TYR A 46 -7.00 -12.01 -11.48
CA TYR A 46 -5.57 -11.75 -11.40
C TYR A 46 -5.27 -10.27 -11.13
N LYS A 47 -5.90 -9.36 -11.87
CA LYS A 47 -5.68 -7.92 -11.73
C LYS A 47 -6.14 -7.35 -10.38
N ASP A 48 -7.33 -7.72 -9.94
CA ASP A 48 -8.04 -7.09 -8.83
C ASP A 48 -7.80 -7.82 -7.49
N VAL A 49 -7.29 -9.06 -7.51
CA VAL A 49 -6.96 -9.86 -6.32
C VAL A 49 -5.47 -10.22 -6.24
N PHE A 50 -4.91 -10.92 -7.23
CA PHE A 50 -3.55 -11.44 -7.12
C PHE A 50 -2.44 -10.38 -7.30
N ASN A 51 -2.59 -9.46 -8.24
CA ASN A 51 -1.59 -8.42 -8.48
C ASN A 51 -1.71 -7.30 -7.45
N ILE A 52 -0.78 -7.24 -6.49
CA ILE A 52 -0.78 -6.26 -5.39
C ILE A 52 -0.76 -4.81 -5.91
N ASP A 53 -0.17 -4.54 -7.09
CA ASP A 53 -0.14 -3.20 -7.69
C ASP A 53 -1.52 -2.68 -8.12
N THR A 54 -2.39 -3.58 -8.59
CA THR A 54 -3.71 -3.24 -9.13
C THR A 54 -4.87 -3.71 -8.25
N ALA A 55 -4.59 -4.50 -7.19
CA ALA A 55 -5.60 -5.09 -6.34
C ALA A 55 -6.56 -4.06 -5.74
N ASN A 56 -7.84 -4.40 -5.72
CA ASN A 56 -8.88 -3.57 -5.12
C ASN A 56 -8.96 -3.83 -3.60
N ASP A 57 -9.80 -3.08 -2.88
CA ASP A 57 -9.96 -3.23 -1.43
C ASP A 57 -10.31 -4.66 -0.98
N PHE A 58 -11.04 -5.43 -1.78
CA PHE A 58 -11.34 -6.84 -1.51
C PHE A 58 -10.11 -7.73 -1.70
N GLY A 59 -9.37 -7.56 -2.80
CA GLY A 59 -8.12 -8.28 -3.04
C GLY A 59 -7.09 -8.04 -1.95
N LEU A 60 -6.97 -6.79 -1.49
CA LEU A 60 -6.09 -6.41 -0.38
C LEU A 60 -6.54 -7.04 0.94
N TYR A 61 -7.86 -7.10 1.21
CA TYR A 61 -8.37 -7.84 2.37
C TYR A 61 -7.97 -9.32 2.33
N ILE A 62 -8.08 -10.00 1.18
CA ILE A 62 -7.60 -11.39 1.03
C ILE A 62 -6.09 -11.49 1.32
N TRP A 63 -5.27 -10.56 0.80
CA TRP A 63 -3.84 -10.50 1.12
C TRP A 63 -3.54 -10.30 2.60
N SER A 64 -4.34 -9.52 3.34
CA SER A 64 -4.16 -9.36 4.79
C SER A 64 -4.44 -10.63 5.59
N LEU A 65 -5.39 -11.45 5.15
CA LEU A 65 -5.65 -12.77 5.74
C LEU A 65 -4.46 -13.71 5.48
N ILE A 66 -3.93 -13.72 4.24
CA ILE A 66 -2.78 -14.54 3.84
C ILE A 66 -1.51 -14.14 4.62
N LEU A 67 -1.20 -12.84 4.67
CA LEU A 67 0.02 -12.30 5.31
C LEU A 67 -0.15 -12.04 6.82
N LYS A 68 -1.34 -12.33 7.38
CA LYS A 68 -1.73 -12.09 8.78
C LYS A 68 -1.33 -10.69 9.27
N THR A 69 -1.72 -9.66 8.54
CA THR A 69 -1.26 -8.28 8.77
C THR A 69 -2.44 -7.31 8.79
N PRO A 70 -2.64 -6.53 9.86
CA PRO A 70 -3.75 -5.60 9.95
C PRO A 70 -3.65 -4.52 8.87
N ILE A 71 -4.75 -4.32 8.13
CA ILE A 71 -4.94 -3.18 7.22
C ILE A 71 -5.57 -2.00 7.96
N GLN A 72 -6.41 -2.28 8.95
CA GLN A 72 -7.00 -1.28 9.83
C GLN A 72 -6.22 -1.27 11.14
N PHE A 73 -5.94 -0.07 11.63
CA PHE A 73 -5.26 0.14 12.90
C PHE A 73 -6.18 0.95 13.81
N ASP A 74 -6.25 0.50 15.07
CA ASP A 74 -7.08 1.08 16.11
C ASP A 74 -6.26 2.14 16.85
N PHE A 75 -6.85 3.31 17.04
CA PHE A 75 -6.25 4.37 17.84
C PHE A 75 -6.97 4.49 19.17
N GLU A 76 -6.20 4.51 20.26
CA GLU A 76 -6.73 4.78 21.58
C GLU A 76 -7.42 6.14 21.63
N THR A 77 -8.54 6.21 22.36
CA THR A 77 -9.31 7.45 22.55
C THR A 77 -8.42 8.55 23.11
N SER A 78 -8.16 9.58 22.32
CA SER A 78 -7.43 10.75 22.81
C SER A 78 -8.35 11.60 23.69
N SER A 79 -7.94 11.88 24.93
CA SER A 79 -8.67 12.78 25.84
C SER A 79 -8.71 14.24 25.39
N LYS A 80 -8.08 14.58 24.25
CA LYS A 80 -8.12 15.89 23.62
C LYS A 80 -9.56 16.30 23.29
N THR A 81 -9.90 17.55 23.59
CA THR A 81 -11.19 18.14 23.26
C THR A 81 -11.40 18.15 21.74
N ALA A 82 -12.38 17.37 21.29
CA ALA A 82 -12.75 17.19 19.87
C ALA A 82 -13.15 18.48 19.11
N PHE A 83 -13.38 19.57 19.83
CA PHE A 83 -14.02 20.78 19.32
C PHE A 83 -13.32 22.04 19.83
N GLY A 84 -12.98 22.95 18.91
CA GLY A 84 -12.30 24.22 19.19
C GLY A 84 -11.09 24.48 18.28
N PHE A 85 -10.54 25.69 18.36
CA PHE A 85 -9.24 25.99 17.78
C PHE A 85 -8.17 25.79 18.86
N GLY A 86 -7.21 24.90 18.61
CA GLY A 86 -6.01 24.83 19.46
C GLY A 86 -5.17 26.09 19.31
N THR A 87 -4.24 26.32 20.24
CA THR A 87 -3.25 27.41 20.14
C THR A 87 -2.56 27.36 18.77
N GLU A 88 -2.53 28.50 18.07
CA GLU A 88 -2.02 28.63 16.69
C GLU A 88 -2.72 27.75 15.63
N ARG A 89 -3.94 27.26 15.89
CA ARG A 89 -4.72 26.38 14.99
C ARG A 89 -4.01 25.08 14.59
N LYS A 90 -3.08 24.60 15.41
CA LYS A 90 -2.27 23.37 15.17
C LYS A 90 -3.08 22.08 14.99
N ASN A 91 -4.37 22.09 15.32
CA ASN A 91 -5.30 20.99 15.03
C ASN A 91 -5.77 20.93 13.56
N PHE A 92 -5.51 21.94 12.73
CA PHE A 92 -5.90 22.00 11.31
C PHE A 92 -4.76 21.73 10.31
N SER A 93 -3.50 21.69 10.74
CA SER A 93 -2.37 21.34 9.86
C SER A 93 -2.29 19.83 9.67
N SER A 94 -2.28 19.35 8.42
CA SER A 94 -2.25 17.92 8.09
C SER A 94 -1.09 17.16 8.77
N PRO A 95 -1.34 16.00 9.42
CA PRO A 95 -2.66 15.39 9.66
C PRO A 95 -3.51 16.19 10.66
N SER A 96 -4.74 16.49 10.24
CA SER A 96 -5.74 17.14 11.08
C SER A 96 -5.99 16.32 12.34
N ASN A 97 -5.88 16.96 13.51
CA ASN A 97 -5.76 16.31 14.81
C ASN A 97 -6.98 16.60 15.68
N PHE A 98 -8.18 16.54 15.09
CA PHE A 98 -9.44 16.58 15.82
C PHE A 98 -9.50 15.37 16.76
N GLY A 99 -9.52 15.62 18.07
CA GLY A 99 -9.53 14.56 19.08
C GLY A 99 -10.74 13.66 18.90
N ASN A 100 -10.54 12.40 18.55
CA ASN A 100 -11.63 11.45 18.46
C ASN A 100 -12.01 10.97 19.87
N ARG A 101 -13.18 11.42 20.36
CA ARG A 101 -13.73 11.03 21.67
C ARG A 101 -14.20 9.58 21.74
N ASN A 102 -14.41 8.94 20.60
CA ASN A 102 -14.81 7.55 20.49
C ASN A 102 -13.75 6.86 19.63
N GLY A 103 -12.68 6.32 20.26
CA GLY A 103 -11.56 5.65 19.56
C GLY A 103 -12.03 4.80 18.38
N GLY A 104 -11.33 4.92 17.24
CA GLY A 104 -11.86 4.46 15.97
C GLY A 104 -10.81 4.19 14.92
N PHE A 105 -11.23 3.45 13.90
CA PHE A 105 -10.38 2.95 12.82
C PHE A 105 -9.91 4.09 11.90
N VAL A 106 -8.61 4.15 11.61
CA VAL A 106 -8.14 4.91 10.44
C VAL A 106 -8.39 4.07 9.19
N ASN A 107 -9.29 4.55 8.35
CA ASN A 107 -9.53 3.99 7.02
C ASN A 107 -8.49 4.54 6.04
N PHE A 108 -7.46 3.74 5.77
CA PHE A 108 -6.45 4.06 4.75
C PHE A 108 -7.04 3.99 3.34
N THR A 109 -6.45 4.76 2.42
CA THR A 109 -6.79 4.67 0.99
C THR A 109 -6.27 3.38 0.38
N THR A 110 -6.84 2.92 -0.74
CA THR A 110 -6.43 1.66 -1.39
C THR A 110 -4.92 1.62 -1.70
N GLU A 111 -4.31 2.74 -2.13
CA GLU A 111 -2.85 2.82 -2.35
C GLU A 111 -2.03 2.66 -1.06
N GLN A 112 -2.50 3.24 0.05
CA GLN A 112 -1.88 3.09 1.36
C GLN A 112 -1.94 1.63 1.84
N LYS A 113 -3.07 0.95 1.62
CA LYS A 113 -3.24 -0.49 1.91
C LYS A 113 -2.30 -1.35 1.05
N ARG A 114 -2.16 -1.04 -0.25
CA ARG A 114 -1.18 -1.70 -1.15
C ARG A 114 0.23 -1.58 -0.60
N LEU A 115 0.63 -0.38 -0.18
CA LEU A 115 1.98 -0.15 0.36
C LEU A 115 2.24 -0.97 1.64
N ILE A 116 1.27 -1.05 2.57
CA ILE A 116 1.38 -1.91 3.77
C ILE A 116 1.60 -3.38 3.38
N ILE A 117 0.79 -3.90 2.46
CA ILE A 117 0.87 -5.29 1.98
C ILE A 117 2.17 -5.56 1.25
N LYS A 118 2.64 -4.64 0.40
CA LYS A 118 3.95 -4.74 -0.27
C LYS A 118 5.10 -4.82 0.73
N CYS A 119 5.13 -3.92 1.72
CA CYS A 119 6.15 -3.92 2.77
C CYS A 119 6.18 -5.25 3.52
N ARG A 120 5.00 -5.76 3.90
CA ARG A 120 4.88 -7.06 4.57
C ARG A 120 5.30 -8.23 3.68
N TYR A 121 4.86 -8.24 2.43
CA TYR A 121 5.20 -9.26 1.46
C TYR A 121 6.72 -9.31 1.24
N PHE A 122 7.38 -8.16 1.15
CA PHE A 122 8.84 -8.07 1.07
C PHE A 122 9.53 -8.69 2.28
N GLN A 123 9.09 -8.37 3.51
CA GLN A 123 9.66 -8.92 4.76
C GLN A 123 9.63 -10.46 4.80
N ILE A 124 8.68 -11.11 4.12
CA ILE A 124 8.49 -12.57 4.16
C ILE A 124 9.11 -13.25 2.93
N SER A 125 8.98 -12.67 1.73
CA SER A 125 9.37 -13.29 0.47
C SER A 125 10.82 -13.03 0.06
N THR A 126 11.38 -11.89 0.47
CA THR A 126 12.62 -11.34 -0.11
C THR A 126 13.75 -11.30 0.91
N ARG A 127 14.97 -11.61 0.49
CA ARG A 127 16.15 -11.52 1.36
C ARG A 127 16.41 -10.05 1.71
N PRO A 128 16.51 -9.68 3.01
CA PRO A 128 16.63 -8.29 3.45
C PRO A 128 18.07 -7.75 3.34
N THR A 129 18.71 -7.94 2.18
CA THR A 129 19.98 -7.31 1.83
C THR A 129 19.77 -5.84 1.50
N ILE A 130 20.77 -4.99 1.79
CA ILE A 130 20.74 -3.54 1.52
C ILE A 130 20.30 -3.23 0.08
N ASP A 131 20.80 -3.96 -0.92
CA ASP A 131 20.46 -3.75 -2.33
C ASP A 131 18.96 -3.99 -2.63
N ASN A 132 18.41 -5.13 -2.19
CA ASN A 132 16.99 -5.43 -2.32
C ASN A 132 16.11 -4.40 -1.58
N ILE A 133 16.52 -3.98 -0.39
CA ILE A 133 15.79 -2.95 0.38
C ILE A 133 15.82 -1.61 -0.38
N ASN A 134 16.97 -1.20 -0.90
CA ASN A 134 17.11 0.02 -1.69
C ASN A 134 16.36 -0.03 -3.02
N ALA A 135 16.31 -1.18 -3.69
CA ALA A 135 15.48 -1.38 -4.88
C ALA A 135 13.98 -1.23 -4.56
N PHE A 136 13.50 -1.88 -3.49
CA PHE A 136 12.12 -1.75 -3.02
C PHE A 136 11.76 -0.32 -2.62
N LEU A 137 12.67 0.39 -1.93
CA LEU A 137 12.48 1.80 -1.55
C LEU A 137 12.43 2.73 -2.76
N LYS A 138 13.25 2.45 -3.78
CA LYS A 138 13.24 3.17 -5.06
C LYS A 138 11.92 3.03 -5.81
N GLU A 139 11.34 1.84 -5.81
CA GLU A 139 10.06 1.59 -6.49
C GLU A 139 8.86 2.22 -5.76
N ASN A 140 8.84 2.13 -4.42
CA ASN A 140 7.61 2.41 -3.64
C ASN A 140 7.60 3.74 -2.88
N PHE A 141 8.75 4.38 -2.66
CA PHE A 141 8.86 5.58 -1.80
C PHE A 141 9.56 6.77 -2.44
N TRP A 142 10.28 6.60 -3.56
CA TRP A 142 10.82 7.75 -4.28
C TRP A 142 9.70 8.59 -4.90
N LYS A 143 9.82 9.92 -4.79
CA LYS A 143 8.89 10.88 -5.39
C LYS A 143 9.70 11.97 -6.09
N ASP A 144 9.80 11.88 -7.41
CA ASP A 144 10.60 12.78 -8.25
C ASP A 144 12.06 12.86 -7.73
N ASP A 145 12.54 14.05 -7.33
CA ASP A 145 13.86 14.25 -6.72
C ASP A 145 14.03 13.63 -5.33
N ASN A 146 12.92 13.34 -4.64
CA ASN A 146 12.93 12.99 -3.22
C ASN A 146 13.25 11.51 -3.06
N ARG A 147 14.52 11.22 -2.77
CA ARG A 147 15.05 9.88 -2.62
C ARG A 147 14.78 9.31 -1.22
N VAL A 148 14.71 7.99 -1.16
CA VAL A 148 14.72 7.20 0.08
C VAL A 148 15.73 6.08 -0.07
N PHE A 149 16.65 5.92 0.88
CA PHE A 149 17.56 4.79 0.89
C PHE A 149 17.90 4.37 2.32
N VAL A 150 18.51 3.20 2.42
CA VAL A 150 18.96 2.53 3.64
C VAL A 150 20.46 2.38 3.59
N LEU A 151 21.10 2.68 4.72
CA LEU A 151 22.47 2.31 5.03
C LEU A 151 22.50 1.47 6.32
N ASP A 152 23.43 0.51 6.34
CA ASP A 152 23.76 -0.33 7.50
C ASP A 152 25.02 0.24 8.17
N THR A 153 25.07 0.22 9.50
CA THR A 153 26.26 0.57 10.29
C THR A 153 27.22 -0.60 10.47
N PHE A 154 26.90 -1.79 9.93
CA PHE A 154 27.65 -3.05 10.03
C PHE A 154 27.77 -3.60 11.46
N ASP A 155 27.01 -3.05 12.41
CA ASP A 155 26.94 -3.48 13.80
C ASP A 155 25.78 -4.48 14.07
N MET A 156 24.91 -4.70 13.09
CA MET A 156 23.64 -5.46 13.20
C MET A 156 22.69 -4.95 14.30
N GLU A 157 22.95 -3.78 14.88
CA GLU A 157 22.11 -3.18 15.91
C GLU A 157 21.04 -2.29 15.25
N TRP A 158 21.41 -1.51 14.22
CA TRP A 158 20.50 -0.59 13.55
C TRP A 158 20.70 -0.47 12.05
N ILE A 159 19.60 -0.44 11.31
CA ILE A 159 19.56 0.08 9.94
C ILE A 159 19.04 1.51 9.96
N THR A 160 19.70 2.40 9.23
CA THR A 160 19.32 3.81 9.14
C THR A 160 18.66 4.12 7.80
N TYR A 161 17.41 4.55 7.86
CA TYR A 161 16.62 5.06 6.75
C TYR A 161 16.85 6.56 6.55
N TYR A 162 17.16 6.96 5.33
CA TYR A 162 17.39 8.34 4.92
C TYR A 162 16.23 8.80 4.03
N PHE A 163 15.43 9.75 4.50
CA PHE A 163 14.33 10.38 3.75
C PHE A 163 14.71 11.79 3.33
N PHE A 164 14.67 12.11 2.04
CA PHE A 164 14.97 13.46 1.51
C PHE A 164 13.72 14.35 1.37
N TYR A 165 12.66 14.02 2.09
CA TYR A 165 11.41 14.77 2.17
C TYR A 165 10.74 14.54 3.53
N GLN A 166 9.83 15.42 3.91
CA GLN A 166 9.02 15.23 5.11
C GLN A 166 7.99 14.11 4.87
N PRO A 167 8.05 12.96 5.57
CA PRO A 167 7.03 11.92 5.46
C PRO A 167 5.64 12.48 5.80
N ASP A 168 4.65 12.06 5.03
CA ASP A 168 3.23 12.35 5.28
C ASP A 168 2.74 11.69 6.59
N ALA A 169 1.61 12.14 7.11
CA ALA A 169 0.90 11.59 8.25
C ALA A 169 0.88 10.05 8.28
N PHE A 170 0.43 9.47 7.17
CA PHE A 170 0.36 8.02 6.98
C PHE A 170 1.74 7.37 7.10
N MET A 171 2.75 7.96 6.47
CA MET A 171 4.12 7.46 6.56
C MET A 171 4.65 7.53 7.99
N ASN A 172 4.47 8.64 8.70
CA ASN A 172 4.90 8.73 10.11
C ASN A 172 4.25 7.64 10.98
N PHE A 173 2.98 7.32 10.73
CA PHE A 173 2.31 6.20 11.39
C PHE A 173 2.95 4.84 11.03
N LEU A 174 3.19 4.55 9.74
CA LEU A 174 3.85 3.31 9.31
C LEU A 174 5.26 3.15 9.91
N LEU A 175 5.98 4.27 9.99
CA LEU A 175 7.36 4.37 10.45
C LEU A 175 7.50 4.16 11.96
N ASN A 176 6.58 4.73 12.74
CA ASN A 176 6.69 4.79 14.21
C ASN A 176 5.89 3.68 14.92
N GLU A 177 4.71 3.32 14.43
CA GLU A 177 3.76 2.46 15.17
C GLU A 177 3.63 1.06 14.54
N ALA A 178 3.58 0.95 13.21
CA ALA A 178 3.29 -0.32 12.55
C ALA A 178 4.50 -1.29 12.43
N ASN A 179 5.75 -0.79 12.53
CA ASN A 179 6.99 -1.58 12.41
C ASN A 179 7.07 -2.46 11.13
N ILE A 180 6.44 -2.02 10.04
CA ILE A 180 6.33 -2.78 8.78
C ILE A 180 7.47 -2.54 7.79
N LEU A 181 8.43 -1.65 8.09
CA LEU A 181 9.53 -1.38 7.17
C LEU A 181 10.38 -2.64 6.89
N PRO A 182 10.88 -2.83 5.66
CA PRO A 182 11.85 -3.88 5.34
C PRO A 182 13.11 -3.84 6.20
N ARG A 183 13.39 -4.92 6.95
CA ARG A 183 14.66 -5.04 7.68
C ARG A 183 15.00 -6.51 7.96
N PRO A 184 16.28 -6.86 8.21
CA PRO A 184 16.64 -8.14 8.76
C PRO A 184 16.01 -8.34 10.14
N ALA A 185 15.70 -9.60 10.49
CA ALA A 185 15.17 -9.94 11.80
C ALA A 185 16.19 -9.59 12.91
N GLY A 186 15.72 -9.04 14.02
CA GLY A 186 16.55 -8.63 15.16
C GLY A 186 17.18 -7.23 15.05
N VAL A 187 17.29 -6.65 13.86
CA VAL A 187 17.92 -5.33 13.66
C VAL A 187 16.90 -4.21 13.91
N GLY A 188 17.31 -3.15 14.62
CA GLY A 188 16.51 -1.96 14.85
C GLY A 188 16.40 -1.05 13.63
N VAL A 189 15.48 -0.08 13.67
CA VAL A 189 15.35 0.95 12.61
C VAL A 189 15.55 2.34 13.23
N LYS A 190 16.49 3.09 12.64
CA LYS A 190 16.66 4.54 12.84
C LYS A 190 16.19 5.27 11.59
N ILE A 191 15.62 6.45 11.76
CA ILE A 191 15.06 7.24 10.67
C ILE A 191 15.65 8.65 10.74
N LEU A 192 16.27 9.09 9.66
CA LEU A 192 16.81 10.43 9.48
C LEU A 192 16.05 11.13 8.35
N ILE A 193 15.45 12.27 8.67
CA ILE A 193 14.64 13.08 7.75
C ILE A 193 15.44 14.33 7.39
N PHE A 194 15.87 14.39 6.14
CA PHE A 194 16.48 15.55 5.51
C PHE A 194 15.40 16.32 4.77
N SER A 195 14.86 17.37 5.39
CA SER A 195 14.02 18.31 4.63
C SER A 195 14.89 18.98 3.56
N LYS A 196 14.40 19.12 2.31
CA LYS A 196 15.09 19.88 1.25
C LYS A 196 15.54 21.23 1.84
N LYS A 197 16.85 21.47 1.88
CA LYS A 197 17.44 22.75 2.31
C LYS A 197 16.78 23.84 1.48
N ALA A 198 15.89 24.64 2.08
CA ALA A 198 15.14 25.58 1.28
C ALA A 198 16.06 26.64 0.69
N PHE A 199 15.67 27.12 -0.47
CA PHE A 199 16.25 28.31 -1.08
C PHE A 199 15.43 29.51 -0.61
N GLY A 200 16.03 30.44 0.12
CA GLY A 200 15.32 31.55 0.77
C GLY A 200 15.88 31.87 2.14
N PHE A 201 15.03 32.34 3.05
CA PHE A 201 15.44 32.82 4.38
C PHE A 201 14.47 32.36 5.48
N GLY A 202 15.03 31.77 6.57
CA GLY A 202 14.39 31.04 7.70
C GLY A 202 14.36 31.72 9.09
N GLN A 203 13.35 31.50 9.96
CA GLN A 203 12.63 32.53 10.77
C GLN A 203 13.44 33.69 11.40
N TYR A 204 13.07 34.99 11.31
CA TYR A 204 11.87 35.74 10.87
C TYR A 204 11.14 35.46 9.52
N ARG A 205 11.61 35.89 8.33
CA ARG A 205 12.53 35.08 7.50
C ARG A 205 11.79 33.72 7.25
N ASN A 206 10.70 33.63 6.46
CA ASN A 206 9.59 32.67 6.75
C ASN A 206 9.39 31.33 5.96
N ASN A 207 10.43 30.57 5.55
CA ASN A 207 10.26 29.13 5.18
C ASN A 207 9.99 28.21 6.40
N PHE A 208 9.21 28.71 7.34
CA PHE A 208 9.10 28.29 8.74
C PHE A 208 7.68 28.40 9.30
N ALA A 209 6.74 29.04 8.59
CA ALA A 209 5.34 29.18 9.00
C ALA A 209 4.43 28.18 8.23
N PRO A 210 3.50 27.46 8.89
CA PRO A 210 2.68 26.44 8.21
C PRO A 210 1.54 27.02 7.35
N PRO A 211 1.12 26.34 6.26
CA PRO A 211 1.73 25.16 5.63
C PRO A 211 2.63 25.57 4.46
N SER A 212 3.95 25.44 4.62
CA SER A 212 4.96 25.78 3.61
C SER A 212 5.63 24.53 3.06
N ASN A 213 5.76 24.44 1.73
CA ASN A 213 6.50 23.37 1.04
C ASN A 213 8.02 23.60 0.99
N PHE A 214 8.51 24.70 1.54
CA PHE A 214 9.93 24.97 1.72
C PHE A 214 10.40 24.32 3.03
N GLY A 215 11.44 23.48 2.98
CA GLY A 215 12.08 22.90 4.17
C GLY A 215 12.74 23.96 5.05
N LYS A 216 13.15 23.60 6.26
CA LYS A 216 13.77 24.58 7.17
C LYS A 216 15.22 24.87 6.74
N ILE A 217 15.61 26.13 6.92
CA ILE A 217 16.98 26.62 6.79
C ILE A 217 17.40 26.97 8.20
N GLU A 218 18.27 26.16 8.79
CA GLU A 218 18.94 26.46 10.06
C GLU A 218 19.69 27.80 9.97
#